data_AF-A0A261FRB1-F1
#
_entry.id   AF-A0A261FRB1-F1
#
_cell.length_a   1.000
_cell.length_b   1.000
_cell.length_c   1.000
_cell.angle_alpha   90.00
_cell.angle_beta   90.00
_cell.angle_gamma   90.00
#
_symmetry.space_group_name_H-M   'P 1'
#
loop_
_entity.id
_entity.type
_entity.pdbx_description
1 polymer ?
#
loop_
_entity_poly.entity_id
_entity_poly.type
_entity_poly.pdbx_seq_one_letter_code
_entity_poly.pdbx_strand_id
1 'polypeptide(L)'
;MTRGSFFVAGSSTFVAERTFPIRFGSISSILRQKLADEFTASQAYFANRSSCKYRRAAYAVYWLPAFRSRDHTDTMVGMNEQSSPTPVPAPASGKAARRRTGKGDWIPDQPGAWAMALLPAIAGVVIAGSGVDTIWLLVAWIICYCVQFSAARWLKSRCSPRYLPPALVYAVALAIVGVPFLITHAGILRWAPLYIVLAAASMAAAWLRKERSLWGNAVAVIAASTMTVVIDSFTPRPQRACLKQAMPLGADTPTFLACNPNSMYAAVRDMPAIERLFDLQAWWPEGALPPGGLVATLLFAVTQFGSVLFVKTMIRERGKRGWLWASWIWHGALFATAMMLQAMALNPMHNLPTLPTLPTLLTLIAAAALLARAIALPLVARTRTIKPMIVGVTECFSSLLVFGCIIAVVM
;
A
#
# COMPACT_ATOMS: atom_id res chain seq x y z
N MET A 1 -38.94 41.36 -46.55
CA MET A 1 -39.26 42.60 -45.81
C MET A 1 -40.58 42.31 -45.11
N THR A 2 -40.71 42.12 -43.79
CA THR A 2 -40.30 42.88 -42.59
C THR A 2 -40.38 41.92 -41.39
N ARG A 3 -39.38 41.81 -40.49
CA ARG A 3 -39.30 42.41 -39.12
C ARG A 3 -40.64 42.36 -38.35
N GLY A 4 -40.77 41.93 -37.09
CA GLY A 4 -39.82 41.55 -36.04
C GLY A 4 -40.51 41.54 -34.66
N SER A 5 -39.95 40.76 -33.72
CA SER A 5 -39.73 41.09 -32.30
C SER A 5 -40.87 41.20 -31.26
N PHE A 6 -40.89 40.23 -30.32
CA PHE A 6 -40.66 40.30 -28.85
C PHE A 6 -41.34 41.36 -27.93
N PHE A 7 -41.57 40.93 -26.65
CA PHE A 7 -42.01 41.61 -25.39
C PHE A 7 -43.52 41.40 -25.02
N VAL A 8 -44.00 41.15 -23.78
CA VAL A 8 -43.42 40.98 -22.43
C VAL A 8 -44.44 40.43 -21.39
N ALA A 9 -43.92 39.84 -20.30
CA ALA A 9 -44.39 39.72 -18.90
C ALA A 9 -45.77 39.18 -18.45
N GLY A 10 -45.73 38.36 -17.37
CA GLY A 10 -46.36 38.74 -16.09
C GLY A 10 -47.46 37.83 -15.51
N SER A 11 -47.07 36.89 -14.63
CA SER A 11 -47.68 36.49 -13.32
C SER A 11 -49.16 36.84 -13.05
N SER A 12 -50.05 35.93 -12.59
CA SER A 12 -50.06 35.33 -11.24
C SER A 12 -51.11 34.20 -11.05
N THR A 13 -50.70 33.11 -10.37
CA THR A 13 -51.40 32.24 -9.36
C THR A 13 -52.90 31.87 -9.45
N PHE A 14 -53.22 30.56 -9.43
CA PHE A 14 -53.80 29.87 -8.24
C PHE A 14 -53.79 28.32 -8.33
N VAL A 15 -53.84 27.73 -7.14
CA VAL A 15 -53.67 26.34 -6.68
C VAL A 15 -54.75 25.34 -7.15
N ALA A 16 -54.35 24.08 -7.42
CA ALA A 16 -55.20 22.91 -7.17
C ALA A 16 -54.35 21.64 -6.90
N GLU A 17 -54.59 21.08 -5.73
CA GLU A 17 -53.93 19.99 -5.02
C GLU A 17 -54.45 18.62 -5.53
N ARG A 18 -53.56 17.64 -5.74
CA ARG A 18 -53.94 16.22 -5.88
C ARG A 18 -52.99 15.32 -5.10
N THR A 19 -53.52 14.80 -4.01
CA THR A 19 -52.99 13.73 -3.17
C THR A 19 -53.07 12.38 -3.89
N PHE A 20 -51.98 11.61 -3.86
CA PHE A 20 -51.95 10.17 -4.18
C PHE A 20 -51.30 9.41 -3.02
N PRO A 21 -51.92 8.35 -2.47
CA PRO A 21 -51.41 7.66 -1.30
C PRO A 21 -50.34 6.62 -1.69
N ILE A 22 -49.17 6.70 -1.05
CA ILE A 22 -48.09 5.71 -1.22
C ILE A 22 -48.26 4.60 -0.15
N ARG A 23 -48.58 3.38 -0.61
CA ARG A 23 -48.59 2.16 0.23
C ARG A 23 -47.16 1.78 0.64
N PHE A 24 -46.86 1.89 1.94
CA PHE A 24 -45.58 1.53 2.59
C PHE A 24 -45.30 0.01 2.73
N GLY A 25 -45.98 -0.86 1.97
CA GLY A 25 -45.86 -2.33 2.10
C GLY A 25 -44.84 -3.00 1.17
N SER A 26 -44.39 -2.34 0.10
CA SER A 26 -43.64 -3.00 -1.01
C SER A 26 -42.11 -2.87 -0.92
N ILE A 27 -41.60 -1.92 -0.14
CA ILE A 27 -40.15 -1.64 -0.10
C ILE A 27 -39.39 -2.73 0.69
N SER A 28 -40.04 -3.36 1.68
CA SER A 28 -39.38 -4.39 2.50
C SER A 28 -39.19 -5.73 1.78
N SER A 29 -40.08 -6.09 0.85
CA SER A 29 -39.94 -7.30 0.03
C SER A 29 -38.85 -7.10 -1.04
N ILE A 30 -38.82 -5.92 -1.68
CA ILE A 30 -37.79 -5.58 -2.67
C ILE A 30 -36.39 -5.47 -2.04
N LEU A 31 -36.27 -4.93 -0.82
CA LEU A 31 -34.98 -4.90 -0.11
C LEU A 31 -34.55 -6.30 0.36
N ARG A 32 -35.47 -7.14 0.83
CA ARG A 32 -35.15 -8.54 1.18
C ARG A 32 -34.74 -9.36 -0.03
N GLN A 33 -35.36 -9.11 -1.18
CA GLN A 33 -35.04 -9.80 -2.43
C GLN A 33 -33.69 -9.32 -2.98
N LYS A 34 -33.39 -8.01 -2.92
CA LYS A 34 -32.07 -7.48 -3.25
C LYS A 34 -30.96 -7.94 -2.30
N LEU A 35 -31.23 -8.04 -1.00
CA LEU A 35 -30.28 -8.56 -0.01
C LEU A 35 -30.08 -10.07 -0.18
N ALA A 36 -31.13 -10.83 -0.52
CA ALA A 36 -31.01 -12.25 -0.85
C ALA A 36 -30.24 -12.47 -2.17
N ASP A 37 -30.45 -11.63 -3.18
CA ASP A 37 -29.70 -11.65 -4.44
C ASP A 37 -28.23 -11.26 -4.23
N GLU A 38 -27.93 -10.29 -3.36
CA GLU A 38 -26.56 -9.94 -2.98
C GLU A 38 -25.87 -11.02 -2.13
N PHE A 39 -26.61 -11.72 -1.27
CA PHE A 39 -26.08 -12.86 -0.50
C PHE A 39 -25.85 -14.08 -1.38
N THR A 40 -26.71 -14.30 -2.38
CA THR A 40 -26.54 -15.36 -3.39
C THR A 40 -25.42 -15.00 -4.37
N ALA A 41 -25.24 -13.72 -4.71
CA ALA A 41 -24.12 -13.22 -5.50
C ALA A 41 -22.78 -13.28 -4.73
N SER A 42 -22.78 -13.06 -3.41
CA SER A 42 -21.58 -13.19 -2.57
C SER A 42 -21.20 -14.67 -2.36
N GLN A 43 -22.18 -15.56 -2.18
CA GLN A 43 -21.94 -17.00 -2.20
C GLN A 43 -21.49 -17.50 -3.58
N ALA A 44 -22.00 -16.94 -4.69
CA ALA A 44 -21.51 -17.25 -6.03
C ALA A 44 -20.07 -16.74 -6.28
N TYR A 45 -19.64 -15.68 -5.60
CA TYR A 45 -18.27 -15.16 -5.65
C TYR A 45 -17.28 -16.06 -4.86
N PHE A 46 -17.70 -16.61 -3.73
CA PHE A 46 -16.89 -17.55 -2.92
C PHE A 46 -16.97 -19.02 -3.40
N ALA A 47 -18.08 -19.44 -4.02
CA ALA A 47 -18.23 -20.75 -4.66
C ALA A 47 -17.46 -20.85 -6.00
N ASN A 48 -16.82 -19.77 -6.44
CA ASN A 48 -16.14 -19.68 -7.72
C ASN A 48 -14.74 -20.34 -7.76
N ARG A 49 -14.59 -21.50 -7.14
CA ARG A 49 -13.51 -22.46 -7.47
C ARG A 49 -13.62 -22.95 -8.92
N SER A 50 -14.79 -22.78 -9.56
CA SER A 50 -15.12 -23.23 -10.91
C SER A 50 -14.64 -22.30 -12.04
N SER A 51 -14.59 -20.97 -11.88
CA SER A 51 -14.14 -20.06 -12.97
C SER A 51 -12.67 -20.22 -13.34
N CYS A 52 -11.80 -20.62 -12.40
CA CYS A 52 -10.39 -20.89 -12.71
C CYS A 52 -10.17 -22.21 -13.45
N LYS A 53 -11.02 -23.23 -13.19
CA LYS A 53 -11.00 -24.49 -13.95
C LYS A 53 -11.56 -24.30 -15.36
N TYR A 54 -12.68 -23.57 -15.50
CA TYR A 54 -13.36 -23.39 -16.78
C TYR A 54 -12.57 -22.55 -17.79
N ARG A 55 -11.84 -21.50 -17.36
CA ARG A 55 -10.98 -20.76 -18.30
C ARG A 55 -9.73 -21.51 -18.73
N ARG A 56 -9.25 -22.49 -17.94
CA ARG A 56 -8.16 -23.39 -18.36
C ARG A 56 -8.62 -24.37 -19.44
N ALA A 57 -9.89 -24.78 -19.42
CA ALA A 57 -10.48 -25.57 -20.50
C ALA A 57 -10.59 -24.75 -21.80
N ALA A 58 -10.90 -23.45 -21.72
CA ALA A 58 -10.95 -22.56 -22.88
C ALA A 58 -9.59 -22.39 -23.59
N TYR A 59 -8.46 -22.48 -22.86
CA TYR A 59 -7.11 -22.44 -23.47
C TYR A 59 -6.61 -23.79 -24.00
N ALA A 60 -7.27 -24.90 -23.66
CA ALA A 60 -6.96 -26.22 -24.21
C ALA A 60 -7.62 -26.47 -25.58
N VAL A 61 -8.59 -25.63 -25.99
CA VAL A 61 -9.36 -25.80 -27.23
C VAL A 61 -8.93 -24.82 -28.34
N TYR A 62 -8.15 -23.77 -28.04
CA TYR A 62 -7.73 -22.76 -29.04
C TYR A 62 -6.27 -22.85 -29.51
N TRP A 63 -5.60 -23.98 -29.31
CA TRP A 63 -4.25 -24.24 -29.86
C TRP A 63 -4.22 -25.51 -30.74
N LEU A 64 -5.11 -25.56 -31.74
CA LEU A 64 -4.94 -26.41 -32.91
C LEU A 64 -4.28 -25.56 -34.02
N PRO A 65 -3.10 -25.92 -34.54
CA PRO A 65 -2.55 -25.23 -35.70
C PRO A 65 -3.35 -25.66 -36.94
N ALA A 66 -4.12 -24.72 -37.50
CA ALA A 66 -4.71 -24.88 -38.82
C ALA A 66 -3.58 -24.86 -39.86
N PHE A 67 -3.11 -26.05 -40.23
CA PHE A 67 -2.44 -26.28 -41.50
C PHE A 67 -3.45 -26.01 -42.63
N ARG A 68 -3.15 -25.06 -43.52
CA ARG A 68 -3.82 -24.94 -44.82
C ARG A 68 -2.75 -24.88 -45.91
N SER A 69 -2.83 -25.84 -46.81
CA SER A 69 -1.95 -26.05 -47.97
C SER A 69 -2.41 -25.27 -49.20
N ARG A 70 -1.41 -24.78 -49.98
CA ARG A 70 -1.29 -24.70 -51.47
C ARG A 70 -2.39 -23.97 -52.28
N ASP A 71 -2.09 -23.11 -53.27
CA ASP A 71 -1.36 -23.39 -54.53
C ASP A 71 -0.71 -22.16 -55.23
N HIS A 72 0.36 -22.44 -56.01
CA HIS A 72 0.87 -21.92 -57.32
C HIS A 72 0.64 -20.46 -57.76
N THR A 73 1.53 -19.69 -58.44
CA THR A 73 2.75 -19.82 -59.30
C THR A 73 3.63 -18.54 -59.09
N ASP A 74 4.94 -18.42 -59.34
CA ASP A 74 5.71 -18.53 -60.60
C ASP A 74 7.25 -18.46 -60.33
N THR A 75 8.01 -19.23 -61.13
CA THR A 75 9.36 -19.05 -61.74
C THR A 75 10.28 -17.90 -61.28
N MET A 76 11.62 -17.97 -61.13
CA MET A 76 12.71 -18.87 -61.55
C MET A 76 13.96 -18.54 -60.69
N VAL A 77 14.88 -19.50 -60.51
CA VAL A 77 16.36 -19.40 -60.64
C VAL A 77 16.97 -20.64 -60.00
N GLY A 78 17.80 -21.34 -60.78
CA GLY A 78 18.23 -22.71 -60.54
C GLY A 78 19.30 -22.90 -59.47
N MET A 79 19.51 -24.17 -59.12
CA MET A 79 20.82 -24.84 -59.05
C MET A 79 20.64 -26.27 -58.53
N ASN A 80 21.07 -27.23 -59.36
CA ASN A 80 21.68 -28.54 -59.11
C ASN A 80 21.06 -29.59 -58.16
N GLU A 81 20.86 -30.76 -58.78
CA GLU A 81 20.92 -32.15 -58.31
C GLU A 81 21.25 -32.43 -56.82
N GLN A 82 20.21 -32.94 -56.15
CA GLN A 82 20.15 -34.20 -55.37
C GLN A 82 21.36 -34.67 -54.55
N SER A 83 21.20 -34.59 -53.22
CA SER A 83 21.53 -35.69 -52.30
C SER A 83 20.42 -35.80 -51.24
N SER A 84 19.79 -36.98 -51.14
CA SER A 84 18.69 -37.28 -50.21
C SER A 84 19.20 -37.48 -48.78
N PRO A 85 18.73 -36.75 -47.76
CA PRO A 85 18.93 -37.12 -46.37
C PRO A 85 17.75 -37.95 -45.86
N THR A 86 18.06 -39.07 -45.21
CA THR A 86 17.14 -39.93 -44.44
C THR A 86 16.26 -39.12 -43.47
N PRO A 87 14.97 -39.49 -43.29
CA PRO A 87 14.08 -38.77 -42.38
C PRO A 87 14.52 -38.97 -40.92
N VAL A 88 14.98 -37.90 -40.28
CA VAL A 88 15.18 -37.84 -38.83
C VAL A 88 13.80 -37.95 -38.17
N PRO A 89 13.57 -38.88 -37.23
CA PRO A 89 12.30 -38.95 -36.52
C PRO A 89 12.08 -37.65 -35.72
N ALA A 90 10.92 -37.03 -35.92
CA ALA A 90 10.54 -35.81 -35.22
C ALA A 90 10.60 -36.05 -33.69
N PRO A 91 11.20 -35.12 -32.91
CA PRO A 91 11.24 -35.28 -31.47
C PRO A 91 9.82 -35.30 -30.92
N ALA A 92 9.50 -36.36 -30.17
CA ALA A 92 8.23 -36.51 -29.48
C ALA A 92 7.92 -35.24 -28.69
N SER A 93 6.74 -34.65 -28.90
CA SER A 93 6.26 -33.47 -28.20
C SER A 93 6.03 -33.81 -26.72
N GLY A 94 7.11 -33.73 -25.94
CA GLY A 94 7.09 -33.90 -24.50
C GLY A 94 6.10 -32.90 -23.90
N LYS A 95 5.05 -33.41 -23.25
CA LYS A 95 4.17 -32.61 -22.39
C LYS A 95 5.05 -31.77 -21.48
N ALA A 96 5.10 -30.45 -21.70
CA ALA A 96 5.95 -29.55 -20.93
C ALA A 96 5.72 -29.80 -19.44
N ALA A 97 6.71 -30.42 -18.78
CA ALA A 97 6.57 -30.85 -17.40
C ALA A 97 6.15 -29.64 -16.55
N ARG A 98 5.05 -29.78 -15.81
CA ARG A 98 4.51 -28.72 -14.96
C ARG A 98 5.59 -28.30 -13.96
N ARG A 99 6.22 -27.16 -14.22
CA ARG A 99 7.33 -26.64 -13.40
C ARG A 99 6.89 -26.53 -11.94
N ARG A 100 7.58 -27.26 -11.06
CA ARG A 100 7.34 -27.27 -9.62
C ARG A 100 7.66 -25.90 -9.00
N THR A 101 7.10 -25.62 -7.83
CA THR A 101 7.44 -24.45 -7.00
C THR A 101 8.92 -24.43 -6.68
N GLY A 102 9.62 -23.35 -7.02
CA GLY A 102 11.04 -23.17 -6.70
C GLY A 102 11.24 -22.35 -5.42
N LYS A 103 12.46 -22.36 -4.86
CA LYS A 103 12.81 -21.58 -3.65
C LYS A 103 12.53 -20.06 -3.80
N GLY A 104 12.82 -19.49 -4.98
CA GLY A 104 12.52 -18.07 -5.28
C GLY A 104 11.02 -17.74 -5.39
N ASP A 105 10.14 -18.74 -5.41
CA ASP A 105 8.69 -18.53 -5.39
C ASP A 105 8.17 -18.22 -3.95
N TRP A 106 8.94 -18.53 -2.91
CA TRP A 106 8.55 -18.38 -1.50
C TRP A 106 8.89 -17.02 -0.88
N ILE A 107 10.09 -16.50 -1.14
CA ILE A 107 10.64 -15.33 -0.43
C ILE A 107 11.16 -14.30 -1.43
N PRO A 108 10.95 -12.98 -1.19
CA PRO A 108 11.59 -11.91 -1.96
C PRO A 108 13.12 -11.93 -1.81
N ASP A 109 13.83 -11.83 -2.93
CA ASP A 109 15.29 -11.87 -3.04
C ASP A 109 15.97 -10.48 -2.94
N GLN A 110 15.18 -9.42 -2.78
CA GLN A 110 15.66 -8.04 -2.84
C GLN A 110 15.77 -7.43 -1.44
N PRO A 111 16.98 -7.12 -0.94
CA PRO A 111 17.17 -6.59 0.41
C PRO A 111 16.50 -5.22 0.60
N GLY A 112 16.53 -4.37 -0.42
CA GLY A 112 15.87 -3.05 -0.38
C GLY A 112 14.35 -3.14 -0.20
N ALA A 113 13.69 -4.17 -0.74
CA ALA A 113 12.25 -4.35 -0.58
C ALA A 113 11.89 -4.70 0.88
N TRP A 114 12.72 -5.53 1.52
CA TRP A 114 12.58 -5.86 2.94
C TRP A 114 12.78 -4.63 3.83
N ALA A 115 13.81 -3.82 3.55
CA ALA A 115 14.06 -2.59 4.30
C ALA A 115 12.86 -1.63 4.25
N MET A 116 12.33 -1.34 3.05
CA MET A 116 11.19 -0.44 2.91
C MET A 116 9.92 -0.97 3.59
N ALA A 117 9.68 -2.29 3.54
CA ALA A 117 8.50 -2.90 4.14
C ALA A 117 8.58 -3.01 5.67
N LEU A 118 9.77 -3.24 6.24
CA LEU A 118 9.92 -3.55 7.67
C LEU A 118 10.37 -2.36 8.52
N LEU A 119 11.21 -1.47 8.01
CA LEU A 119 11.78 -0.37 8.81
C LEU A 119 10.72 0.52 9.48
N PRO A 120 9.60 0.88 8.83
CA PRO A 120 8.54 1.64 9.51
C PRO A 120 7.93 0.88 10.70
N ALA A 121 7.69 -0.42 10.54
CA ALA A 121 7.12 -1.24 11.62
C ALA A 121 8.13 -1.40 12.78
N ILE A 122 9.41 -1.63 12.45
CA ILE A 122 10.48 -1.67 13.45
C ILE A 122 10.60 -0.33 14.17
N ALA A 123 10.46 0.79 13.47
CA ALA A 123 10.50 2.12 14.09
C ALA A 123 9.33 2.30 15.05
N GLY A 124 8.14 1.78 14.71
CA GLY A 124 7.00 1.73 15.62
C GLY A 124 7.35 1.01 16.91
N VAL A 125 8.01 -0.15 16.85
CA VAL A 125 8.46 -0.88 18.05
C VAL A 125 9.48 -0.08 18.87
N VAL A 126 10.42 0.60 18.20
CA VAL A 126 11.45 1.41 18.88
C VAL A 126 10.85 2.62 19.59
N ILE A 127 9.94 3.35 18.91
CA ILE A 127 9.26 4.53 19.45
C ILE A 127 8.33 4.12 20.62
N ALA A 128 7.60 3.03 20.45
CA ALA A 128 6.63 2.53 21.43
C ALA A 128 7.27 1.87 22.67
N GLY A 129 8.52 1.39 22.53
CA GLY A 129 9.14 0.45 23.44
C GLY A 129 8.86 -1.01 23.08
N SER A 130 9.79 -1.89 23.44
CA SER A 130 9.67 -3.33 23.22
C SER A 130 8.72 -3.96 24.24
N GLY A 131 7.46 -4.14 23.85
CA GLY A 131 6.43 -4.86 24.58
C GLY A 131 6.05 -6.15 23.86
N VAL A 132 5.28 -7.01 24.54
CA VAL A 132 4.78 -8.26 23.93
C VAL A 132 3.89 -7.94 22.72
N ASP A 133 3.00 -6.95 22.83
CA ASP A 133 2.05 -6.62 21.79
C ASP A 133 2.72 -5.97 20.57
N THR A 134 3.75 -5.14 20.78
CA THR A 134 4.50 -4.50 19.69
C THR A 134 5.33 -5.53 18.91
N ILE A 135 5.95 -6.50 19.60
CA ILE A 135 6.65 -7.62 18.96
C ILE A 135 5.66 -8.54 18.24
N TRP A 136 4.50 -8.83 18.84
CA TRP A 136 3.47 -9.66 18.22
C TRP A 136 2.97 -9.01 16.91
N LEU A 137 2.65 -7.72 16.94
CA LEU A 137 2.27 -6.96 15.75
C LEU A 137 3.36 -6.96 14.68
N LEU A 138 4.63 -6.85 15.05
CA LEU A 138 5.75 -6.92 14.11
C LEU A 138 5.83 -8.30 13.44
N VAL A 139 5.67 -9.39 14.20
CA VAL A 139 5.65 -10.75 13.65
C VAL A 139 4.45 -10.92 12.70
N ALA A 140 3.26 -10.47 13.11
CA ALA A 140 2.06 -10.49 12.28
C ALA A 140 2.26 -9.67 10.98
N TRP A 141 2.93 -8.52 11.05
CA TRP A 141 3.27 -7.69 9.90
C TRP A 141 4.19 -8.40 8.91
N ILE A 142 5.25 -9.04 9.40
CA ILE A 142 6.19 -9.81 8.56
C ILE A 142 5.45 -10.93 7.81
N ILE A 143 4.57 -11.65 8.50
CA ILE A 143 3.77 -12.71 7.88
C ILE A 143 2.79 -12.11 6.87
N CYS A 144 2.14 -10.99 7.19
CA CYS A 144 1.24 -10.27 6.28
C CYS A 144 1.96 -9.85 4.99
N TYR A 145 3.19 -9.35 5.09
CA TYR A 145 4.02 -9.07 3.92
C TYR A 145 4.30 -10.32 3.06
N CYS A 146 4.58 -11.47 3.68
CA CYS A 146 4.73 -12.75 2.96
C CYS A 146 3.42 -13.22 2.29
N VAL A 147 2.27 -13.06 2.96
CA VAL A 147 0.94 -13.32 2.37
C VAL A 147 0.73 -12.43 1.16
N GLN A 148 0.94 -11.13 1.30
CA GLN A 148 0.77 -10.15 0.22
C GLN A 148 1.62 -10.51 -1.01
N PHE A 149 2.88 -10.86 -0.80
CA PHE A 149 3.82 -11.23 -1.86
C PHE A 149 3.40 -12.51 -2.59
N SER A 150 3.03 -13.55 -1.84
CA SER A 150 2.63 -14.85 -2.41
C SER A 150 1.25 -14.77 -3.07
N ALA A 151 0.29 -14.07 -2.47
CA ALA A 151 -1.04 -13.83 -3.02
C ALA A 151 -0.99 -13.00 -4.31
N ALA A 152 -0.18 -11.93 -4.36
CA ALA A 152 0.00 -11.13 -5.57
C ALA A 152 0.51 -11.98 -6.74
N ARG A 153 1.51 -12.85 -6.52
CA ARG A 153 2.02 -13.79 -7.54
C ARG A 153 0.95 -14.79 -7.99
N TRP A 154 0.18 -15.32 -7.05
CA TRP A 154 -0.91 -16.23 -7.36
C TRP A 154 -1.98 -15.56 -8.23
N LEU A 155 -2.44 -14.36 -7.88
CA LEU A 155 -3.41 -13.58 -8.66
C LEU A 155 -2.87 -13.20 -10.05
N LYS A 156 -1.63 -12.70 -10.11
CA LYS A 156 -0.94 -12.34 -11.37
C LYS A 156 -0.87 -13.51 -12.36
N SER A 157 -0.68 -14.72 -11.82
CA SER A 157 -0.62 -15.97 -12.58
C SER A 157 -1.99 -16.50 -13.02
N ARG A 158 -3.08 -15.72 -12.83
CA ARG A 158 -4.47 -16.14 -13.02
C ARG A 158 -4.80 -17.37 -12.17
N CYS A 159 -4.41 -17.30 -10.90
CA CYS A 159 -4.64 -18.32 -9.88
C CYS A 159 -4.05 -19.69 -10.24
N SER A 160 -2.87 -19.71 -10.87
CA SER A 160 -2.21 -20.95 -11.25
C SER A 160 -1.91 -21.80 -10.00
N PRO A 161 -2.23 -23.11 -10.01
CA PRO A 161 -1.94 -24.03 -8.91
C PRO A 161 -0.46 -24.13 -8.53
N ARG A 162 0.45 -23.60 -9.36
CA ARG A 162 1.86 -23.50 -9.01
C ARG A 162 2.10 -22.53 -7.84
N TYR A 163 1.42 -21.41 -7.77
CA TYR A 163 1.69 -20.37 -6.77
C TYR A 163 0.77 -20.45 -5.54
N LEU A 164 -0.17 -21.39 -5.54
CA LEU A 164 -1.14 -21.59 -4.47
C LEU A 164 -0.51 -22.09 -3.15
N PRO A 165 0.45 -23.04 -3.12
CA PRO A 165 0.96 -23.57 -1.86
C PRO A 165 1.60 -22.51 -0.94
N PRO A 166 2.50 -21.62 -1.42
CA PRO A 166 3.05 -20.55 -0.58
C PRO A 166 1.96 -19.60 -0.05
N ALA A 167 0.98 -19.25 -0.90
CA ALA A 167 -0.11 -18.36 -0.51
C ALA A 167 -0.98 -18.96 0.61
N LEU A 168 -1.29 -20.26 0.53
CA LEU A 168 -2.05 -20.96 1.58
C LEU A 168 -1.24 -21.11 2.88
N VAL A 169 0.04 -21.48 2.80
CA VAL A 169 0.88 -21.65 3.99
C VAL A 169 1.00 -20.34 4.76
N TYR A 170 1.32 -19.24 4.08
CA TYR A 170 1.39 -17.94 4.74
C TYR A 170 0.03 -17.46 5.25
N ALA A 171 -1.07 -17.75 4.54
CA ALA A 171 -2.41 -17.40 5.02
C ALA A 171 -2.79 -18.16 6.30
N VAL A 172 -2.46 -19.45 6.39
CA VAL A 172 -2.66 -20.25 7.60
C VAL A 172 -1.76 -19.76 8.74
N ALA A 173 -0.49 -19.46 8.46
CA ALA A 173 0.41 -18.87 9.46
C ALA A 173 -0.13 -17.53 9.98
N LEU A 174 -0.66 -16.68 9.09
CA LEU A 174 -1.29 -15.42 9.47
C LEU A 174 -2.54 -15.64 10.31
N ALA A 175 -3.35 -16.65 10.02
CA ALA A 175 -4.51 -16.98 10.84
C ALA A 175 -4.10 -17.45 12.24
N ILE A 176 -3.07 -18.31 12.34
CA ILE A 176 -2.54 -18.81 13.62
C ILE A 176 -2.02 -17.67 14.51
N VAL A 177 -1.33 -16.68 13.93
CA VAL A 177 -0.75 -15.57 14.69
C VAL A 177 -1.74 -14.43 14.90
N GLY A 178 -2.55 -14.11 13.88
CA GLY A 178 -3.43 -12.95 13.85
C GLY A 178 -4.78 -13.17 14.52
N VAL A 179 -5.36 -14.37 14.48
CA VAL A 179 -6.65 -14.64 15.15
C VAL A 179 -6.54 -14.50 16.67
N PRO A 180 -5.52 -15.07 17.36
CA PRO A 180 -5.37 -14.85 18.79
C PRO A 180 -5.09 -13.38 19.14
N PHE A 181 -4.35 -12.66 18.29
CA PHE A 181 -4.16 -11.23 18.46
C PHE A 181 -5.50 -10.47 18.37
N LEU A 182 -6.35 -10.79 17.38
CA LEU A 182 -7.68 -10.17 17.23
C LEU A 182 -8.61 -10.46 18.41
N ILE A 183 -8.57 -11.69 18.95
CA ILE A 183 -9.39 -12.07 20.12
C ILE A 183 -8.96 -11.28 21.36
N THR A 184 -7.65 -11.08 21.52
CA THR A 184 -7.09 -10.40 22.69
C THR A 184 -7.05 -8.88 22.55
N HIS A 185 -7.06 -8.35 21.32
CA HIS A 185 -6.88 -6.93 20.99
C HIS A 185 -7.83 -6.53 19.85
N ALA A 186 -9.15 -6.58 20.11
CA ALA A 186 -10.17 -6.28 19.10
C ALA A 186 -10.07 -4.85 18.53
N GLY A 187 -9.48 -3.92 19.29
CA GLY A 187 -9.27 -2.53 18.92
C GLY A 187 -8.47 -2.36 17.62
N ILE A 188 -7.62 -3.31 17.23
CA ILE A 188 -6.88 -3.26 15.94
C ILE A 188 -7.82 -3.16 14.72
N LEU A 189 -9.07 -3.61 14.85
CA LEU A 189 -10.09 -3.54 13.80
C LEU A 189 -10.41 -2.10 13.38
N ARG A 190 -10.11 -1.09 14.20
CA ARG A 190 -10.25 0.32 13.82
C ARG A 190 -9.45 0.71 12.58
N TRP A 191 -8.34 0.01 12.34
CA TRP A 191 -7.47 0.18 11.16
C TRP A 191 -7.91 -0.69 9.97
N ALA A 192 -8.83 -1.63 10.17
CA ALA A 192 -9.26 -2.56 9.12
C ALA A 192 -9.84 -1.86 7.88
N PRO A 193 -10.69 -0.80 7.97
CA PRO A 193 -11.20 -0.13 6.79
C PRO A 193 -10.08 0.41 5.88
N LEU A 194 -9.06 1.02 6.47
CA LEU A 194 -7.90 1.52 5.74
C LEU A 194 -7.12 0.38 5.08
N TYR A 195 -6.78 -0.67 5.83
CA TYR A 195 -6.01 -1.78 5.28
C TYR A 195 -6.79 -2.62 4.27
N ILE A 196 -8.12 -2.72 4.37
CA ILE A 196 -8.96 -3.37 3.35
C ILE A 196 -8.85 -2.62 2.03
N VAL A 197 -8.95 -1.29 2.04
CA VAL A 197 -8.82 -0.47 0.82
C VAL A 197 -7.41 -0.61 0.23
N LEU A 198 -6.37 -0.52 1.06
CA LEU A 198 -4.97 -0.67 0.62
C LEU A 198 -4.69 -2.07 0.08
N ALA A 199 -5.16 -3.13 0.75
CA ALA A 199 -5.00 -4.50 0.31
C ALA A 199 -5.74 -4.75 -1.00
N ALA A 200 -6.99 -4.29 -1.12
CA ALA A 200 -7.78 -4.41 -2.35
C ALA A 200 -7.12 -3.69 -3.53
N ALA A 201 -6.62 -2.46 -3.32
CA ALA A 201 -5.87 -1.72 -4.32
C ALA A 201 -4.61 -2.48 -4.73
N SER A 202 -3.85 -3.00 -3.77
CA SER A 202 -2.62 -3.75 -4.04
C SER A 202 -2.89 -5.08 -4.78
N MET A 203 -3.96 -5.80 -4.42
CA MET A 203 -4.43 -7.00 -5.15
C MET A 203 -4.92 -6.65 -6.56
N ALA A 204 -5.62 -5.54 -6.74
CA ALA A 204 -6.02 -5.04 -8.06
C ALA A 204 -4.79 -4.71 -8.91
N ALA A 205 -3.73 -4.14 -8.31
CA ALA A 205 -2.46 -3.88 -9.00
C ALA A 205 -1.83 -5.19 -9.50
N ALA A 206 -1.84 -6.23 -8.66
CA ALA A 206 -1.35 -7.56 -9.00
C ALA A 206 -2.17 -8.20 -10.13
N TRP A 207 -3.50 -8.14 -10.03
CA TRP A 207 -4.42 -8.69 -11.03
C TRP A 207 -4.27 -8.03 -12.40
N LEU A 208 -4.11 -6.70 -12.43
CA LEU A 208 -3.88 -5.93 -13.65
C LEU A 208 -2.44 -6.03 -14.16
N ARG A 209 -1.56 -6.77 -13.46
CA ARG A 209 -0.11 -6.87 -13.73
C ARG A 209 0.59 -5.51 -13.70
N LYS A 210 0.02 -4.55 -12.97
CA LYS A 210 0.50 -3.18 -12.75
C LYS A 210 1.12 -3.00 -11.36
N GLU A 211 1.59 -4.06 -10.70
CA GLU A 211 2.34 -4.03 -9.42
C GLU A 211 3.49 -3.01 -9.40
N ARG A 212 3.99 -2.69 -10.59
CA ARG A 212 5.15 -1.83 -10.83
C ARG A 212 4.77 -0.38 -11.10
N SER A 213 3.47 -0.06 -11.12
CA SER A 213 2.95 1.30 -11.32
C SER A 213 3.32 2.21 -10.15
N LEU A 214 3.16 3.53 -10.32
CA LEU A 214 3.34 4.45 -9.21
C LEU A 214 2.32 4.23 -8.11
N TRP A 215 1.05 4.09 -8.46
CA TRP A 215 -0.02 3.91 -7.47
C TRP A 215 0.15 2.61 -6.68
N GLY A 216 0.61 1.52 -7.32
CA GLY A 216 0.88 0.26 -6.62
C GLY A 216 2.01 0.38 -5.61
N ASN A 217 3.09 1.08 -5.98
CA ASN A 217 4.18 1.39 -5.05
C ASN A 217 3.72 2.35 -3.94
N ALA A 218 2.88 3.35 -4.26
CA ALA A 218 2.34 4.30 -3.29
C ALA A 218 1.49 3.60 -2.23
N VAL A 219 0.61 2.68 -2.64
CA VAL A 219 -0.20 1.86 -1.73
C VAL A 219 0.69 1.04 -0.79
N ALA A 220 1.77 0.45 -1.31
CA ALA A 220 2.71 -0.31 -0.48
C ALA A 220 3.46 0.59 0.52
N VAL A 221 3.91 1.77 0.08
CA VAL A 221 4.56 2.76 0.95
C VAL A 221 3.61 3.22 2.06
N ILE A 222 2.38 3.60 1.71
CA ILE A 222 1.36 4.03 2.68
C ILE A 222 1.08 2.91 3.69
N ALA A 223 0.84 1.69 3.22
CA ALA A 223 0.57 0.54 4.09
C ALA A 223 1.72 0.26 5.06
N ALA A 224 2.97 0.32 4.58
CA ALA A 224 4.15 0.13 5.40
C ALA A 224 4.33 1.27 6.41
N SER A 225 4.25 2.52 5.97
CA SER A 225 4.42 3.68 6.85
C SER A 225 3.34 3.78 7.92
N THR A 226 2.08 3.47 7.60
CA THR A 226 0.98 3.50 8.57
C THR A 226 1.18 2.48 9.69
N MET A 227 1.91 1.39 9.42
CA MET A 227 2.18 0.39 10.45
C MET A 227 2.98 0.96 11.64
N THR A 228 3.72 2.05 11.44
CA THR A 228 4.43 2.76 12.51
C THR A 228 3.48 3.31 13.56
N VAL A 229 2.47 4.10 13.16
CA VAL A 229 1.47 4.65 14.09
C VAL A 229 0.59 3.55 14.69
N VAL A 230 0.29 2.50 13.91
CA VAL A 230 -0.44 1.33 14.42
C VAL A 230 0.34 0.74 15.58
N ILE A 231 1.59 0.34 15.39
CA ILE A 231 2.40 -0.28 16.46
C ILE A 231 2.60 0.68 17.64
N ASP A 232 2.85 1.97 17.38
CA ASP A 232 3.02 2.99 18.43
C ASP A 232 1.77 3.18 19.31
N SER A 233 0.58 2.88 18.78
CA SER A 233 -0.66 2.95 19.56
C SER A 233 -0.83 1.79 20.54
N PHE A 234 -0.22 0.62 20.31
CA PHE A 234 -0.39 -0.60 21.13
C PHE A 234 0.68 -0.75 22.21
N THR A 235 1.04 0.32 22.90
CA THR A 235 1.94 0.28 24.07
C THR A 235 1.36 1.04 25.27
N PRO A 236 1.47 0.51 26.52
CA PRO A 236 1.13 1.27 27.71
C PRO A 236 2.06 2.48 27.85
N ARG A 237 1.50 3.70 27.88
CA ARG A 237 2.29 4.93 28.04
C ARG A 237 2.40 5.35 29.50
N PRO A 238 3.52 6.00 29.91
CA PRO A 238 3.62 6.59 31.23
C PRO A 238 2.58 7.71 31.42
N GLN A 239 2.10 7.92 32.65
CA GLN A 239 1.08 8.94 33.01
C GLN A 239 1.38 10.34 32.44
N ARG A 240 2.66 10.72 32.32
CA ARG A 240 3.12 12.00 31.74
C ARG A 240 2.67 12.22 30.30
N ALA A 241 2.52 11.16 29.51
CA ALA A 241 2.14 11.25 28.10
C ALA A 241 0.66 11.62 27.89
N CYS A 242 -0.15 11.58 28.94
CA CYS A 242 -1.60 11.76 28.85
C CYS A 242 -2.13 12.84 29.80
N LEU A 243 -1.22 13.55 30.49
CA LEU A 243 -1.52 14.73 31.29
C LEU A 243 -2.03 15.84 30.35
N LYS A 244 -3.30 16.21 30.52
CA LYS A 244 -3.89 17.33 29.80
C LYS A 244 -3.78 18.59 30.62
N GLN A 245 -3.22 19.64 30.01
CA GLN A 245 -3.24 20.96 30.60
C GLN A 245 -4.59 21.61 30.30
N ALA A 246 -5.41 21.79 31.33
CA ALA A 246 -6.65 22.54 31.26
C ALA A 246 -6.44 23.91 31.93
N MET A 247 -6.90 24.97 31.30
CA MET A 247 -6.96 26.30 31.92
C MET A 247 -8.42 26.61 32.26
N PRO A 248 -8.84 26.45 33.52
CA PRO A 248 -10.18 26.81 33.94
C PRO A 248 -10.42 28.31 33.68
N LEU A 249 -11.60 28.66 33.15
CA LEU A 249 -12.04 30.05 33.07
C LEU A 249 -11.99 30.68 34.47
N GLY A 250 -11.12 31.68 34.65
CA GLY A 250 -10.93 32.40 35.91
C GLY A 250 -9.79 31.91 36.82
N ALA A 251 -8.95 30.98 36.37
CA ALA A 251 -7.77 30.54 37.12
C ALA A 251 -6.46 31.06 36.50
N ASP A 252 -5.58 31.62 37.34
CA ASP A 252 -4.26 32.13 36.93
C ASP A 252 -3.23 31.01 36.73
N THR A 253 -3.57 29.78 37.11
CA THR A 253 -2.69 28.61 37.00
C THR A 253 -3.34 27.46 36.24
N PRO A 254 -2.59 26.79 35.33
CA PRO A 254 -3.09 25.64 34.61
C PRO A 254 -3.28 24.45 35.56
N THR A 255 -4.42 23.78 35.45
CA THR A 255 -4.68 22.51 36.14
C THR A 255 -4.35 21.36 35.22
N PHE A 256 -3.64 20.37 35.74
CA PHE A 256 -3.29 19.18 35.00
C PHE A 256 -4.29 18.07 35.30
N LEU A 257 -5.10 17.70 34.31
CA LEU A 257 -5.98 16.55 34.40
C LEU A 257 -5.15 15.28 34.19
N ALA A 258 -4.88 14.58 35.29
CA ALA A 258 -4.28 13.25 35.25
C ALA A 258 -5.32 12.23 34.77
N CYS A 259 -4.92 11.34 33.86
CA CYS A 259 -5.72 10.20 33.44
C CYS A 259 -5.04 8.90 33.84
N ASN A 260 -5.82 7.82 33.90
CA ASN A 260 -5.28 6.50 34.17
C ASN A 260 -4.71 5.91 32.85
N PRO A 261 -3.39 5.65 32.75
CA PRO A 261 -2.79 5.14 31.52
C PRO A 261 -3.31 3.75 31.15
N ASN A 262 -3.70 2.94 32.14
CA ASN A 262 -4.26 1.61 31.89
C ASN A 262 -5.64 1.69 31.26
N SER A 263 -6.48 2.67 31.63
CA SER A 263 -7.80 2.84 31.02
C SER A 263 -7.70 3.38 29.60
N MET A 264 -6.72 4.24 29.30
CA MET A 264 -6.47 4.71 27.94
C MET A 264 -5.95 3.59 27.06
N TYR A 265 -4.99 2.80 27.56
CA TYR A 265 -4.48 1.64 26.85
C TYR A 265 -5.56 0.59 26.61
N ALA A 266 -6.42 0.32 27.61
CA ALA A 266 -7.59 -0.56 27.44
C ALA A 266 -8.54 -0.04 26.35
N ALA A 267 -8.82 1.27 26.29
CA ALA A 267 -9.62 1.86 25.22
C ALA A 267 -8.99 1.69 23.83
N VAL A 268 -7.64 1.65 23.73
CA VAL A 268 -6.96 1.34 22.46
C VAL A 268 -7.03 -0.15 22.11
N ARG A 269 -6.97 -1.02 23.12
CA ARG A 269 -7.02 -2.47 22.98
C ARG A 269 -8.41 -3.01 22.61
N ASP A 270 -9.46 -2.37 23.11
CA ASP A 270 -10.84 -2.81 22.94
C ASP A 270 -11.58 -2.02 21.84
N MET A 271 -12.66 -2.61 21.33
CA MET A 271 -13.54 -1.97 20.36
C MET A 271 -14.68 -1.25 21.11
N PRO A 272 -15.15 -0.06 20.67
CA PRO A 272 -16.35 0.53 21.24
C PRO A 272 -17.55 -0.41 21.12
N ALA A 273 -18.49 -0.28 22.05
CA ALA A 273 -19.78 -0.98 21.99
C ALA A 273 -20.49 -0.69 20.65
N ILE A 274 -21.28 -1.66 20.18
CA ILE A 274 -21.98 -1.59 18.87
C ILE A 274 -22.79 -0.30 18.71
N GLU A 275 -23.36 0.22 19.80
CA GLU A 275 -24.15 1.45 19.83
C GLU A 275 -23.34 2.71 19.46
N ARG A 276 -22.03 2.70 19.74
CA ARG A 276 -21.11 3.82 19.46
C ARG A 276 -20.16 3.51 18.31
N LEU A 277 -20.47 2.49 17.49
CA LEU A 277 -19.57 2.03 16.44
C LEU A 277 -19.29 3.11 15.37
N PHE A 278 -20.24 3.99 15.11
CA PHE A 278 -20.09 5.09 14.15
C PHE A 278 -19.75 6.43 14.78
N ASP A 279 -19.57 6.48 16.11
CA ASP A 279 -19.11 7.66 16.82
C ASP A 279 -17.59 7.80 16.62
N LEU A 280 -17.15 8.86 15.93
CA LEU A 280 -15.76 9.06 15.54
C LEU A 280 -14.82 9.09 16.76
N GLN A 281 -15.26 9.69 17.85
CA GLN A 281 -14.50 9.81 19.10
C GLN A 281 -14.41 8.47 19.84
N ALA A 282 -15.43 7.62 19.69
CA ALA A 282 -15.39 6.26 20.24
C ALA A 282 -14.55 5.30 19.38
N TRP A 283 -14.54 5.50 18.06
CA TRP A 283 -13.70 4.73 17.12
C TRP A 283 -12.22 5.09 17.23
N TRP A 284 -11.92 6.37 17.46
CA TRP A 284 -10.57 6.91 17.67
C TRP A 284 -10.40 7.45 19.09
N PRO A 285 -10.27 6.57 20.10
CA PRO A 285 -10.05 6.99 21.47
C PRO A 285 -8.70 7.69 21.62
N GLU A 286 -8.57 8.42 22.71
CA GLU A 286 -7.33 9.11 23.06
C GLU A 286 -6.17 8.11 23.20
N GLY A 287 -5.07 8.37 22.50
CA GLY A 287 -3.93 7.46 22.41
C GLY A 287 -3.95 6.51 21.20
N ALA A 288 -5.06 6.41 20.46
CA ALA A 288 -5.11 5.61 19.22
C ALA A 288 -4.25 6.20 18.09
N LEU A 289 -4.02 7.52 18.11
CA LEU A 289 -3.23 8.26 17.14
C LEU A 289 -2.13 9.05 17.85
N PRO A 290 -1.08 8.38 18.34
CA PRO A 290 -0.01 9.05 19.04
C PRO A 290 0.76 10.02 18.11
N PRO A 291 1.08 11.25 18.58
CA PRO A 291 1.77 12.24 17.74
C PRO A 291 3.11 11.76 17.20
N GLY A 292 3.91 11.06 18.02
CA GLY A 292 5.20 10.50 17.60
C GLY A 292 5.08 9.50 16.46
N GLY A 293 4.20 8.50 16.60
CA GLY A 293 3.89 7.55 15.54
C GLY A 293 3.33 8.19 14.27
N LEU A 294 2.51 9.24 14.39
CA LEU A 294 2.01 10.00 13.24
C LEU A 294 3.12 10.73 12.49
N VAL A 295 3.99 11.45 13.21
CA VAL A 295 5.15 12.14 12.64
C VAL A 295 6.06 11.13 11.93
N ALA A 296 6.39 10.01 12.58
CA ALA A 296 7.19 8.94 11.99
C ALA A 296 6.53 8.36 10.73
N THR A 297 5.22 8.09 10.78
CA THR A 297 4.43 7.60 9.63
C THR A 297 4.57 8.54 8.44
N LEU A 298 4.39 9.85 8.64
CA LEU A 298 4.49 10.84 7.58
C LEU A 298 5.92 10.93 7.01
N LEU A 299 6.94 10.96 7.89
CA LEU A 299 8.33 11.01 7.46
C LEU A 299 8.74 9.76 6.67
N PHE A 300 8.35 8.56 7.11
CA PHE A 300 8.56 7.33 6.34
C PHE A 300 7.82 7.36 5.01
N ALA A 301 6.56 7.79 4.98
CA ALA A 301 5.78 7.84 3.74
C ALA A 301 6.45 8.73 2.69
N VAL A 302 6.86 9.94 3.06
CA VAL A 302 7.44 10.91 2.13
C VAL A 302 8.84 10.49 1.66
N THR A 303 9.68 9.98 2.57
CA THR A 303 11.06 9.56 2.24
C THR A 303 11.09 8.25 1.43
N GLN A 304 10.25 7.27 1.77
CA GLN A 304 10.14 6.03 1.00
C GLN A 304 9.52 6.27 -0.38
N PHE A 305 8.53 7.17 -0.49
CA PHE A 305 7.99 7.52 -1.79
C PHE A 305 9.05 8.18 -2.70
N GLY A 306 9.92 9.03 -2.14
CA GLY A 306 11.09 9.55 -2.85
C GLY A 306 12.01 8.42 -3.35
N SER A 307 12.27 7.43 -2.51
CA SER A 307 13.05 6.24 -2.88
C SER A 307 12.40 5.43 -4.01
N VAL A 308 11.06 5.32 -4.04
CA VAL A 308 10.34 4.72 -5.17
C VAL A 308 10.62 5.46 -6.48
N LEU A 309 10.56 6.80 -6.47
CA LEU A 309 10.83 7.61 -7.67
C LEU A 309 12.26 7.37 -8.14
N PHE A 310 13.23 7.43 -7.23
CA PHE A 310 14.64 7.17 -7.50
C PHE A 310 14.87 5.78 -8.11
N VAL A 311 14.36 4.71 -7.50
CA VAL A 311 14.53 3.34 -8.00
C VAL A 311 13.93 3.17 -9.39
N LYS A 312 12.80 3.83 -9.69
CA LYS A 312 12.22 3.81 -11.04
C LYS A 312 13.16 4.44 -12.06
N THR A 313 13.83 5.56 -11.74
CA THR A 313 14.85 6.17 -12.61
C THR A 313 16.02 5.22 -12.90
N MET A 314 16.37 4.35 -11.95
CA MET A 314 17.55 3.50 -12.05
C MET A 314 17.29 2.16 -12.74
N ILE A 315 16.10 1.57 -12.58
CA ILE A 315 15.83 0.20 -13.05
C ILE A 315 14.90 0.17 -14.27
N ARG A 316 13.66 0.66 -14.13
CA ARG A 316 12.58 0.39 -15.10
C ARG A 316 12.38 1.51 -16.10
N GLU A 317 12.54 2.75 -15.65
CA GLU A 317 12.31 3.96 -16.43
C GLU A 317 13.63 4.66 -16.77
N ARG A 318 14.71 3.87 -16.84
CA ARG A 318 16.07 4.35 -17.10
C ARG A 318 16.11 5.11 -18.43
N GLY A 319 16.74 6.28 -18.42
CA GLY A 319 16.88 7.15 -19.59
C GLY A 319 15.70 8.10 -19.85
N LYS A 320 14.55 7.93 -19.18
CA LYS A 320 13.41 8.85 -19.34
C LYS A 320 13.57 10.10 -18.49
N ARG A 321 13.68 11.26 -19.14
CA ARG A 321 13.89 12.57 -18.48
C ARG A 321 12.79 12.94 -17.48
N GLY A 322 11.54 12.62 -17.76
CA GLY A 322 10.43 12.92 -16.84
C GLY A 322 10.57 12.28 -15.45
N TRP A 323 11.06 11.03 -15.41
CA TRP A 323 11.28 10.33 -14.14
C TRP A 323 12.49 10.87 -13.37
N LEU A 324 13.54 11.29 -14.09
CA LEU A 324 14.69 11.97 -13.50
C LEU A 324 14.26 13.29 -12.83
N TRP A 325 13.51 14.12 -13.54
CA TRP A 325 12.98 15.37 -12.98
C TRP A 325 12.05 15.13 -11.81
N ALA A 326 11.13 14.16 -11.89
CA ALA A 326 10.26 13.82 -10.78
C ALA A 326 11.06 13.42 -9.53
N SER A 327 12.12 12.62 -9.68
CA SER A 327 13.00 12.24 -8.59
C SER A 327 13.77 13.46 -8.04
N TRP A 328 14.38 14.27 -8.89
CA TRP A 328 15.16 15.43 -8.47
C TRP A 328 14.32 16.50 -7.77
N ILE A 329 13.13 16.81 -8.31
CA ILE A 329 12.21 17.76 -7.71
C ILE A 329 11.75 17.26 -6.32
N TRP A 330 11.40 15.98 -6.20
CA TRP A 330 10.99 15.40 -4.92
C TRP A 330 12.09 15.49 -3.86
N HIS A 331 13.30 15.03 -4.19
CA HIS A 331 14.41 15.06 -3.24
C HIS A 331 14.92 16.49 -2.98
N GLY A 332 14.84 17.37 -3.97
CA GLY A 332 15.15 18.80 -3.81
C GLY A 332 14.17 19.49 -2.88
N ALA A 333 12.87 19.20 -3.00
CA ALA A 333 11.85 19.69 -2.08
C ALA A 333 12.07 19.15 -0.64
N LEU A 334 12.44 17.87 -0.49
CA LEU A 334 12.82 17.31 0.81
C LEU A 334 14.03 18.02 1.43
N PHE A 335 15.05 18.32 0.62
CA PHE A 335 16.22 19.05 1.07
C PHE A 335 15.88 20.50 1.45
N ALA A 336 15.11 21.20 0.63
CA ALA A 336 14.70 22.58 0.89
C ALA A 336 13.85 22.69 2.16
N THR A 337 12.93 21.75 2.38
CA THR A 337 12.12 21.69 3.61
C THR A 337 12.98 21.40 4.84
N ALA A 338 13.90 20.43 4.77
CA ALA A 338 14.83 20.18 5.89
C ALA A 338 15.75 21.37 6.18
N MET A 339 16.19 22.09 5.14
CA MET A 339 17.01 23.31 5.28
C MET A 339 16.21 24.44 5.94
N MET A 340 14.94 24.62 5.55
CA MET A 340 14.04 25.59 6.18
C MET A 340 13.80 25.27 7.66
N LEU A 341 13.55 24.00 8.00
CA LEU A 341 13.37 23.57 9.39
C LEU A 341 14.64 23.79 10.22
N GLN A 342 15.82 23.50 9.67
CA GLN A 342 17.08 23.78 10.34
C GLN A 342 17.29 25.28 10.56
N ALA A 343 16.96 26.12 9.58
CA ALA A 343 17.09 27.57 9.70
C ALA A 343 16.16 28.13 10.79
N MET A 344 14.94 27.60 10.88
CA MET A 344 13.97 27.93 11.96
C MET A 344 14.45 27.47 13.33
N ALA A 345 15.13 26.31 13.41
CA ALA A 345 15.71 25.83 14.66
C ALA A 345 16.87 26.71 15.17
N LEU A 346 17.66 27.28 14.25
CA LEU A 346 18.77 28.18 14.59
C LEU A 346 18.32 29.63 14.87
N ASN A 347 17.21 30.07 14.28
CA ASN A 347 16.67 31.42 14.42
C ASN A 347 15.20 31.36 14.86
N PRO A 348 14.94 31.00 16.14
CA PRO A 348 13.58 30.88 16.62
C PRO A 348 12.87 32.24 16.60
N MET A 349 11.74 32.33 15.88
CA MET A 349 10.86 33.49 15.97
C MET A 349 10.20 33.52 17.36
N HIS A 350 10.13 34.69 17.99
CA HIS A 350 9.62 34.88 19.36
C HIS A 350 8.21 34.29 19.64
N ASN A 351 7.42 33.97 18.60
CA ASN A 351 6.05 33.47 18.72
C ASN A 351 5.87 32.00 18.27
N LEU A 352 6.95 31.28 17.92
CA LEU A 352 6.87 29.88 17.46
C LEU A 352 7.65 28.96 18.42
N PRO A 353 7.22 27.69 18.60
CA PRO A 353 7.98 26.73 19.39
C PRO A 353 9.39 26.55 18.83
N THR A 354 10.39 26.53 19.72
CA THR A 354 11.78 26.27 19.33
C THR A 354 11.91 24.82 18.85
N LEU A 355 12.34 24.62 17.60
CA LEU A 355 12.62 23.29 17.08
C LEU A 355 13.96 22.78 17.63
N PRO A 356 14.08 21.48 17.96
CA PRO A 356 15.32 20.92 18.47
C PRO A 356 16.38 20.92 17.35
N THR A 357 17.52 21.57 17.60
CA THR A 357 18.56 21.84 16.57
C THR A 357 19.28 20.61 16.06
N LEU A 358 19.55 19.63 16.93
CA LEU A 358 20.27 18.41 16.55
C LEU A 358 19.42 17.48 15.66
N PRO A 359 18.15 17.15 16.00
CA PRO A 359 17.29 16.38 15.12
C PRO A 359 17.04 17.03 13.75
N THR A 360 16.81 18.35 13.71
CA THR A 360 16.65 19.05 12.42
C THR A 360 17.93 18.96 11.58
N LEU A 361 19.11 18.98 12.22
CA LEU A 361 20.39 18.88 11.51
C LEU A 361 20.57 17.48 10.92
N LEU A 362 20.20 16.45 11.68
CA LEU A 362 20.22 15.07 11.20
C LEU A 362 19.28 14.88 10.00
N THR A 363 18.07 15.47 10.03
CA THR A 363 17.16 15.42 8.88
C THR A 363 17.71 16.15 7.65
N LEU A 364 18.42 17.26 7.85
CA LEU A 364 19.09 17.98 6.77
C LEU A 364 20.20 17.15 6.14
N ILE A 365 21.05 16.51 6.96
CA ILE A 365 22.11 15.61 6.49
C ILE A 365 21.50 14.43 5.72
N ALA A 366 20.42 13.85 6.22
CA ALA A 366 19.71 12.78 5.53
C ALA A 366 19.16 13.23 4.17
N ALA A 367 18.47 14.37 4.13
CA ALA A 367 17.91 14.91 2.89
C ALA A 367 19.01 15.25 1.88
N ALA A 368 20.15 15.77 2.34
CA ALA A 368 21.32 16.03 1.51
C ALA A 368 21.88 14.73 0.91
N ALA A 369 22.01 13.67 1.72
CA ALA A 369 22.47 12.36 1.26
C ALA A 369 21.49 11.73 0.23
N LEU A 370 20.18 11.85 0.48
CA LEU A 370 19.15 11.37 -0.44
C LEU A 370 19.11 12.15 -1.76
N LEU A 371 19.38 13.46 -1.73
CA LEU A 371 19.50 14.28 -2.94
C LEU A 371 20.79 13.96 -3.70
N ALA A 372 21.93 13.87 -2.99
CA ALA A 372 23.22 13.55 -3.57
C ALA A 372 23.18 12.21 -4.31
N ARG A 373 22.62 11.15 -3.70
CA ARG A 373 22.45 9.85 -4.38
C ARG A 373 21.50 9.94 -5.58
N ALA A 374 20.43 10.74 -5.49
CA ALA A 374 19.44 10.88 -6.56
C ALA A 374 20.01 11.60 -7.79
N ILE A 375 21.09 12.37 -7.62
CA ILE A 375 21.82 13.01 -8.71
C ILE A 375 23.00 12.15 -9.17
N ALA A 376 23.84 11.68 -8.25
CA ALA A 376 25.09 10.98 -8.57
C ALA A 376 24.85 9.65 -9.28
N LEU A 377 23.95 8.80 -8.78
CA LEU A 377 23.76 7.45 -9.32
C LEU A 377 23.20 7.45 -10.75
N PRO A 378 22.21 8.28 -11.11
CA PRO A 378 21.77 8.38 -12.51
C PRO A 378 22.82 8.97 -13.45
N LEU A 379 23.68 9.87 -12.97
CA LEU A 379 24.79 10.41 -13.77
C LEU A 379 25.85 9.35 -14.05
N VAL A 380 26.26 8.59 -13.02
CA VAL A 380 27.18 7.45 -13.19
C VAL A 380 26.55 6.37 -14.08
N ALA A 381 25.24 6.15 -13.98
CA ALA A 381 24.53 5.21 -14.83
C ALA A 381 24.50 5.60 -16.32
N ARG A 382 24.88 6.84 -16.68
CA ARG A 382 25.04 7.24 -18.10
C ARG A 382 26.30 6.66 -18.72
N THR A 383 27.35 6.46 -17.92
CA THR A 383 28.66 5.99 -18.40
C THR A 383 28.96 4.54 -18.02
N ARG A 384 28.33 4.01 -16.96
CA ARG A 384 28.53 2.64 -16.48
C ARG A 384 27.22 1.89 -16.27
N THR A 385 27.23 0.60 -16.54
CA THR A 385 26.08 -0.28 -16.30
C THR A 385 26.00 -0.66 -14.81
N ILE A 386 25.03 -0.08 -14.10
CA ILE A 386 24.80 -0.39 -12.69
C ILE A 386 23.81 -1.56 -12.56
N LYS A 387 24.25 -2.63 -11.86
CA LYS A 387 23.42 -3.82 -11.57
C LYS A 387 22.28 -3.45 -10.60
N PRO A 388 21.07 -4.00 -10.78
CA PRO A 388 19.92 -3.73 -9.88
C PRO A 388 20.20 -4.02 -8.40
N MET A 389 21.07 -4.99 -8.10
CA MET A 389 21.47 -5.34 -6.75
C MET A 389 22.17 -4.18 -6.03
N ILE A 390 23.04 -3.45 -6.72
CA ILE A 390 23.76 -2.29 -6.15
C ILE A 390 22.76 -1.22 -5.76
N VAL A 391 21.78 -0.94 -6.63
CA VAL A 391 20.68 -0.01 -6.33
C VAL A 391 19.90 -0.45 -5.10
N GLY A 392 19.59 -1.75 -4.98
CA GLY A 392 18.90 -2.30 -3.82
C GLY A 392 19.69 -2.17 -2.51
N VAL A 393 21.02 -2.32 -2.57
CA VAL A 393 21.90 -2.13 -1.40
C VAL A 393 21.99 -0.65 -1.02
N THR A 394 22.13 0.26 -1.99
CA THR A 394 22.13 1.71 -1.71
C THR A 394 20.81 2.18 -1.13
N GLU A 395 19.67 1.61 -1.56
CA GLU A 395 18.37 1.86 -0.94
C GLU A 395 18.33 1.40 0.52
N CYS A 396 18.89 0.22 0.80
CA CYS A 396 18.93 -0.32 2.16
C CYS A 396 19.68 0.64 3.11
N PHE A 397 20.88 1.08 2.72
CA PHE A 397 21.66 2.04 3.51
C PHE A 397 20.94 3.39 3.66
N SER A 398 20.34 3.91 2.59
CA SER A 398 19.59 5.16 2.63
C SER A 398 18.39 5.06 3.56
N SER A 399 17.70 3.91 3.55
CA SER A 399 16.55 3.65 4.42
C SER A 399 16.95 3.50 5.89
N LEU A 400 18.10 2.88 6.17
CA LEU A 400 18.66 2.79 7.53
C LEU A 400 19.08 4.15 8.08
N LEU A 401 19.68 5.00 7.25
CA LEU A 401 20.02 6.37 7.62
C LEU A 401 18.75 7.16 7.98
N VAL A 402 17.74 7.11 7.10
CA VAL A 402 16.45 7.76 7.34
C VAL A 402 15.77 7.23 8.59
N PHE A 403 15.82 5.91 8.81
CA PHE A 403 15.31 5.28 10.03
C PHE A 403 15.95 5.91 11.27
N GLY A 404 17.28 5.99 11.34
CA GLY A 404 17.98 6.60 12.48
C GLY A 404 17.60 8.07 12.69
N CYS A 405 17.48 8.85 11.62
CA CYS A 405 17.06 10.25 11.72
C CYS A 405 15.60 10.39 12.18
N ILE A 406 14.69 9.54 11.72
CA ILE A 406 13.28 9.56 12.17
C ILE A 406 13.18 9.23 13.65
N ILE A 407 13.93 8.24 14.13
CA ILE A 407 13.97 7.90 15.56
C ILE A 407 14.48 9.10 16.38
N ALA A 408 15.57 9.76 15.95
CA ALA A 408 16.12 10.93 16.64
C ALA A 408 15.22 12.19 16.59
N VAL A 409 14.25 12.24 15.67
CA VAL A 409 13.26 13.34 15.61
C VAL A 409 12.09 13.10 16.56
N VAL A 410 11.73 11.83 16.77
CA VAL A 410 10.53 11.46 17.52
C VAL A 410 10.83 11.19 19.00
N MET A 411 12.02 10.70 19.31
CA MET A 411 12.51 10.46 20.67
C MET A 411 13.42 11.60 21.10
#